data_AF-A0A9X6LSN2-F1
#
_entry.id   AF-A0A9X6LSN2-F1
#
_cell.length_a   1.000
_cell.length_b   1.000
_cell.length_c   1.000
_cell.angle_alpha   90.00
_cell.angle_beta   90.00
_cell.angle_gamma   90.00
#
_symmetry.space_group_name_H-M   'P 1'
#
loop_
_entity.id
_entity.type
_entity.pdbx_description
1 polymer ?
#
loop_
_entity_poly.entity_id
_entity_poly.type
_entity_poly.pdbx_seq_one_letter_code
_entity_poly.pdbx_strand_id
1 'polypeptide(L)'
;MKKWLALFVFGMVSLFATSAHAESYETTKTLKVYESRSFNSPVKKELQPGERVYVTNQHPSGWWKISGGFIAPEGAKVEINRTFEAFDWINMDSAKYVFSPQTVIARDGTLRGEILIDTYLGQKWTSVNGMPQIMKQNFAAYSSPEAKNPDAWFAPQTVNILQTKENGWSLINTYLGPKWIVRYPHVEHINRDFYAYNEPKYMHHGVKFSAQSVRVLQQGENGWKKIKAEVGEKWIAPQGSYYHVPNVFTAFDQPFGRAIGTFAPQTVFVVEESTTSFGWLKIRTYLGDSWIRTNRN
;
A
#
# COMPACT_ATOMS: atom_id res chain seq x y z
N MET A 1 -20.80 64.89 -15.62
CA MET A 1 -19.33 64.67 -15.67
C MET A 1 -18.67 65.47 -14.56
N LYS A 2 -17.68 64.87 -13.88
CA LYS A 2 -16.81 65.41 -12.80
C LYS A 2 -17.49 65.58 -11.43
N LYS A 3 -16.90 65.26 -10.28
CA LYS A 3 -15.70 64.50 -9.85
C LYS A 3 -15.86 64.32 -8.32
N TRP A 4 -15.30 63.23 -7.79
CA TRP A 4 -15.16 62.88 -6.37
C TRP A 4 -14.44 63.96 -5.54
N LEU A 5 -14.70 64.02 -4.22
CA LEU A 5 -13.69 63.69 -3.17
C LEU A 5 -14.29 63.59 -1.76
N ALA A 6 -13.67 62.71 -0.97
CA ALA A 6 -13.97 62.25 0.37
C ALA A 6 -13.83 63.31 1.48
N LEU A 7 -14.45 63.04 2.63
CA LEU A 7 -13.86 63.37 3.92
C LEU A 7 -14.04 62.22 4.92
N PHE A 8 -12.89 61.71 5.36
CA PHE A 8 -12.71 60.81 6.49
C PHE A 8 -13.18 61.49 7.78
N VAL A 9 -13.88 60.75 8.64
CA VAL A 9 -13.89 61.02 10.08
C VAL A 9 -13.40 59.76 10.79
N PHE A 10 -12.16 59.86 11.28
CA PHE A 10 -11.58 58.91 12.23
C PHE A 10 -12.07 59.25 13.63
N GLY A 11 -12.43 58.21 14.40
CA GLY A 11 -12.36 58.27 15.86
C GLY A 11 -13.68 58.15 16.60
N MET A 12 -14.10 56.93 16.88
CA MET A 12 -14.26 56.51 18.27
C MET A 12 -14.17 54.99 18.36
N VAL A 13 -13.10 54.54 19.02
CA VAL A 13 -12.95 53.17 19.51
C VAL A 13 -14.04 52.96 20.55
N SER A 14 -15.16 52.41 20.10
CA SER A 14 -16.12 51.74 20.97
C SER A 14 -15.81 50.26 20.84
N LEU A 15 -15.33 49.65 21.93
CA LEU A 15 -15.40 48.21 22.11
C LEU A 15 -16.89 47.81 22.10
N PHE A 16 -17.45 47.64 20.92
CA PHE A 16 -18.59 46.77 20.77
C PHE A 16 -18.01 45.36 20.80
N ALA A 17 -18.26 44.65 21.90
CA ALA A 17 -18.29 43.20 21.84
C ALA A 17 -19.17 42.85 20.63
N THR A 18 -18.56 42.39 19.55
CA THR A 18 -19.31 41.88 18.42
C THR A 18 -20.07 40.68 18.95
N SER A 19 -21.36 40.87 19.20
CA SER A 19 -22.32 39.79 19.20
C SER A 19 -21.98 38.94 17.98
N ALA A 20 -21.69 37.66 18.21
CA ALA A 20 -21.59 36.70 17.14
C ALA A 20 -22.99 36.64 16.50
N HIS A 21 -23.26 37.55 15.56
CA HIS A 21 -24.44 37.49 14.73
C HIS A 21 -24.32 36.18 13.97
N ALA A 22 -25.11 35.19 14.38
CA ALA A 22 -25.25 33.96 13.64
C ALA A 22 -25.80 34.35 12.27
N GLU A 23 -24.93 34.39 11.27
CA GLU A 23 -25.33 34.62 9.89
C GLU A 23 -26.23 33.46 9.47
N SER A 24 -27.41 33.78 8.94
CA SER A 24 -28.28 32.77 8.35
C SER A 24 -27.81 32.46 6.93
N TYR A 25 -27.63 31.19 6.61
CA TYR A 25 -27.30 30.71 5.28
C TYR A 25 -28.53 30.01 4.68
N GLU A 26 -28.88 30.35 3.45
CA GLU A 26 -29.92 29.68 2.67
C GLU A 26 -29.24 28.70 1.71
N THR A 27 -29.57 27.41 1.82
CA THR A 27 -28.90 26.36 1.06
C THR A 27 -29.29 26.43 -0.41
N THR A 28 -28.31 26.42 -1.32
CA THR A 28 -28.56 26.48 -2.77
C THR A 28 -28.61 25.12 -3.45
N LYS A 29 -28.23 24.07 -2.72
CA LYS A 29 -28.14 22.67 -3.15
C LYS A 29 -28.46 21.78 -1.96
N THR A 30 -28.72 20.50 -2.22
CA THR A 30 -28.86 19.52 -1.14
C THR A 30 -27.54 19.43 -0.36
N LEU A 31 -27.60 19.57 0.96
CA LEU A 31 -26.43 19.54 1.84
C LEU A 31 -26.62 18.53 2.97
N LYS A 32 -25.62 17.66 3.15
CA LYS A 32 -25.54 16.75 4.29
C LYS A 32 -25.09 17.49 5.54
N VAL A 33 -25.76 17.23 6.66
CA VAL A 33 -25.37 17.69 8.00
C VAL A 33 -24.67 16.55 8.73
N TYR A 34 -23.38 16.73 9.01
CA TYR A 34 -22.51 15.75 9.64
C TYR A 34 -22.45 15.95 11.16
N GLU A 35 -22.23 14.88 11.92
CA GLU A 35 -22.04 14.98 13.38
C GLU A 35 -20.75 15.70 13.78
N SER A 36 -19.71 15.57 12.96
CA SER A 36 -18.39 16.15 13.16
C SER A 36 -17.86 16.79 11.87
N ARG A 37 -16.74 17.52 11.95
CA ARG A 37 -16.08 18.16 10.79
C ARG A 37 -15.32 17.14 9.93
N SER A 38 -16.03 16.14 9.44
CA SER A 38 -15.48 15.04 8.66
C SER A 38 -16.52 14.44 7.73
N PHE A 39 -16.12 14.15 6.50
CA PHE A 39 -16.94 13.41 5.55
C PHE A 39 -17.08 11.92 5.91
N ASN A 40 -16.22 11.44 6.82
CA ASN A 40 -16.31 10.11 7.43
C ASN A 40 -17.17 10.08 8.72
N SER A 41 -18.06 11.07 8.87
CA SER A 41 -18.95 11.21 10.02
C SER A 41 -20.36 10.79 9.65
N PRO A 42 -21.18 10.29 10.60
CA PRO A 42 -22.59 10.04 10.31
C PRO A 42 -23.31 11.30 9.83
N VAL A 43 -24.21 11.11 8.88
CA VAL A 43 -25.11 12.16 8.38
C VAL A 43 -26.36 12.14 9.25
N LYS A 44 -26.63 13.27 9.93
CA LYS A 44 -27.83 13.44 10.78
C LYS A 44 -29.08 13.70 9.96
N LYS A 45 -28.93 14.51 8.91
CA LYS A 45 -30.00 14.87 7.98
C LYS A 45 -29.42 15.48 6.71
N GLU A 46 -30.28 15.61 5.72
CA GLU A 46 -30.03 16.37 4.50
C GLU A 46 -30.92 17.61 4.50
N LEU A 47 -30.34 18.75 4.15
CA LEU A 47 -31.03 20.01 3.93
C LEU A 47 -31.35 20.10 2.43
N GLN A 48 -32.58 20.45 2.08
CA GLN A 48 -32.98 20.68 0.70
C GLN A 48 -32.71 22.13 0.26
N PRO A 49 -32.52 22.40 -1.04
CA PRO A 49 -32.38 23.76 -1.55
C PRO A 49 -33.52 24.68 -1.05
N GLY A 50 -33.18 25.90 -0.63
CA GLY A 50 -34.09 26.88 -0.01
C GLY A 50 -34.22 26.77 1.51
N GLU A 51 -33.72 25.72 2.16
CA GLU A 51 -33.71 25.67 3.63
C GLU A 51 -32.73 26.69 4.22
N ARG A 52 -33.15 27.35 5.31
CA ARG A 52 -32.32 28.33 6.02
C ARG A 52 -31.76 27.75 7.31
N VAL A 53 -30.46 27.90 7.51
CA VAL A 53 -29.75 27.45 8.71
C VAL A 53 -28.94 28.58 9.34
N TYR A 54 -28.81 28.56 10.66
CA TYR A 54 -28.00 29.53 11.39
C TYR A 54 -26.57 29.01 11.54
N VAL A 55 -25.61 29.77 11.01
CA VAL A 55 -24.18 29.45 11.07
C VAL A 55 -23.57 30.10 12.32
N THR A 56 -23.01 29.25 13.18
CA THR A 56 -22.40 29.67 14.45
C THR A 56 -20.89 29.83 14.35
N ASN A 57 -20.25 29.16 13.38
CA ASN A 57 -18.82 29.28 13.12
C ASN A 57 -18.50 28.82 11.69
N GLN A 58 -17.62 29.54 11.00
CA GLN A 58 -17.05 29.12 9.72
C GLN A 58 -15.57 28.80 9.90
N HIS A 59 -15.19 27.55 9.65
CA HIS A 59 -13.81 27.11 9.76
C HIS A 59 -13.04 27.35 8.45
N PRO A 60 -11.76 27.74 8.47
CA PRO A 60 -10.96 28.00 7.26
C PRO A 60 -10.81 26.80 6.31
N SER A 61 -11.05 25.59 6.80
CA SER A 61 -11.11 24.39 5.97
C SER A 61 -12.40 24.27 5.16
N GLY A 62 -13.37 25.18 5.27
CA GLY A 62 -14.67 25.09 4.57
C GLY A 62 -15.80 24.43 5.35
N TRP A 63 -15.53 23.90 6.56
CA TRP A 63 -16.55 23.36 7.45
C TRP A 63 -17.25 24.46 8.23
N TRP A 64 -18.58 24.51 8.19
CA TRP A 64 -19.39 25.45 8.95
C TRP A 64 -20.18 24.72 10.03
N LYS A 65 -20.17 25.25 11.24
CA LYS A 65 -20.93 24.74 12.38
C LYS A 65 -22.31 25.37 12.40
N ILE A 66 -23.34 24.54 12.46
CA ILE A 66 -24.74 24.92 12.68
C ILE A 66 -25.25 24.29 13.98
N SER A 67 -26.43 24.68 14.45
CA SER A 67 -27.00 24.19 15.72
C SER A 67 -27.14 22.64 15.79
N GLY A 68 -27.20 21.95 14.65
CA GLY A 68 -27.41 20.50 14.59
C GLY A 68 -26.19 19.67 14.17
N GLY A 69 -25.07 20.31 13.82
CA GLY A 69 -23.92 19.60 13.25
C GLY A 69 -23.05 20.50 12.37
N PHE A 70 -22.45 19.90 11.35
CA PHE A 70 -21.52 20.56 10.46
C PHE A 70 -21.93 20.39 9.00
N ILE A 71 -21.77 21.44 8.21
CA ILE A 71 -22.01 21.44 6.77
C ILE A 71 -20.75 21.91 6.05
N ALA A 72 -20.56 21.50 4.79
CA ALA A 72 -19.48 21.96 3.93
C ALA A 72 -20.09 22.49 2.62
N PRO A 73 -20.72 23.68 2.63
CA PRO A 73 -21.52 24.15 1.50
C PRO A 73 -20.69 24.27 0.23
N GLU A 74 -19.45 24.74 0.34
CA GLU A 74 -18.52 24.82 -0.79
C GLU A 74 -17.47 23.70 -0.78
N GLY A 75 -17.78 22.59 -0.13
CA GLY A 75 -16.81 21.55 0.17
C GLY A 75 -15.82 21.96 1.26
N ALA A 76 -14.95 21.03 1.64
CA ALA A 76 -13.92 21.26 2.63
C ALA A 76 -12.53 20.89 2.09
N LYS A 77 -11.54 21.70 2.46
CA LYS A 77 -10.13 21.46 2.18
C LYS A 77 -9.65 20.23 2.94
N VAL A 78 -9.08 19.28 2.21
CA VAL A 78 -8.45 18.07 2.73
C VAL A 78 -7.02 18.03 2.22
N GLU A 79 -6.06 17.99 3.14
CA GLU A 79 -4.64 17.89 2.81
C GLU A 79 -4.26 16.42 2.64
N ILE A 80 -3.67 16.07 1.48
CA ILE A 80 -3.19 14.72 1.21
C ILE A 80 -1.67 14.80 0.96
N ASN A 81 -0.89 14.46 1.99
CA ASN A 81 0.57 14.60 2.03
C ASN A 81 1.34 13.42 1.43
N ARG A 82 0.74 12.78 0.43
CA ARG A 82 1.32 11.64 -0.29
C ARG A 82 0.73 11.59 -1.69
N THR A 83 1.38 10.84 -2.57
CA THR A 83 0.74 10.41 -3.82
C THR A 83 -0.53 9.64 -3.48
N PHE A 84 -1.61 9.91 -4.21
CA PHE A 84 -2.90 9.25 -4.00
C PHE A 84 -3.59 8.89 -5.32
N GLU A 85 -4.42 7.86 -5.24
CA GLU A 85 -5.18 7.32 -6.35
C GLU A 85 -6.60 7.91 -6.34
N ALA A 86 -7.14 8.22 -7.52
CA ALA A 86 -8.52 8.62 -7.68
C ALA A 86 -9.22 7.83 -8.79
N PHE A 87 -10.55 7.79 -8.68
CA PHE A 87 -11.42 6.87 -9.38
C PHE A 87 -12.66 7.62 -9.88
N ASP A 88 -13.24 7.19 -11.00
CA ASP A 88 -14.50 7.77 -11.48
C ASP A 88 -15.70 7.36 -10.61
N TRP A 89 -15.58 6.24 -9.89
CA TRP A 89 -16.65 5.69 -9.08
C TRP A 89 -16.14 5.17 -7.74
N ILE A 90 -17.06 5.11 -6.77
CA ILE A 90 -16.79 4.80 -5.37
C ILE A 90 -16.38 3.35 -5.09
N ASN A 91 -16.59 2.44 -6.05
CA ASN A 91 -16.19 1.04 -5.94
C ASN A 91 -14.67 0.86 -5.94
N MET A 92 -13.93 1.79 -6.56
CA MET A 92 -12.47 1.88 -6.49
C MET A 92 -11.75 0.59 -6.91
N ASP A 93 -12.30 -0.11 -7.90
CA ASP A 93 -11.83 -1.43 -8.36
C ASP A 93 -10.40 -1.40 -8.95
N SER A 94 -9.98 -0.28 -9.54
CA SER A 94 -8.61 -0.03 -10.01
C SER A 94 -8.30 1.47 -10.16
N ALA A 95 -7.08 1.86 -9.76
CA ALA A 95 -6.65 3.25 -9.82
C ALA A 95 -6.67 3.75 -11.27
N LYS A 96 -7.48 4.78 -11.54
CA LYS A 96 -7.55 5.39 -12.88
C LYS A 96 -6.62 6.59 -13.01
N TYR A 97 -6.41 7.31 -11.91
CA TYR A 97 -5.66 8.55 -11.90
C TYR A 97 -4.76 8.60 -10.68
N VAL A 98 -3.54 9.11 -10.85
CA VAL A 98 -2.55 9.26 -9.79
C VAL A 98 -2.21 10.73 -9.66
N PHE A 99 -2.33 11.27 -8.44
CA PHE A 99 -2.10 12.68 -8.14
C PHE A 99 -0.92 12.82 -7.17
N SER A 100 -0.11 13.86 -7.37
CA SER A 100 0.93 14.26 -6.41
C SER A 100 0.31 14.80 -5.12
N PRO A 101 1.07 14.83 -4.00
CA PRO A 101 0.63 15.44 -2.75
C PRO A 101 0.08 16.85 -2.98
N GLN A 102 -1.12 17.12 -2.47
CA GLN A 102 -1.78 18.43 -2.61
C GLN A 102 -2.95 18.58 -1.63
N THR A 103 -3.43 19.81 -1.48
CA THR A 103 -4.72 20.08 -0.84
C THR A 103 -5.83 20.02 -1.89
N VAL A 104 -6.85 19.20 -1.62
CA VAL A 104 -8.03 19.04 -2.49
C VAL A 104 -9.28 19.61 -1.84
N ILE A 105 -10.31 19.91 -2.63
CA ILE A 105 -11.64 20.24 -2.12
C ILE A 105 -12.50 18.99 -2.15
N ALA A 106 -12.85 18.47 -0.98
CA ALA A 106 -13.77 17.36 -0.82
C ALA A 106 -15.22 17.88 -0.74
N ARG A 107 -16.13 17.24 -1.48
CA ARG A 107 -17.53 17.62 -1.64
C ARG A 107 -18.48 16.69 -0.89
N ASP A 108 -18.11 15.43 -0.74
CA ASP A 108 -18.90 14.40 -0.08
C ASP A 108 -17.99 13.28 0.43
N GLY A 109 -18.54 12.32 1.17
CA GLY A 109 -17.85 11.09 1.50
C GLY A 109 -18.72 10.00 2.10
N THR A 110 -18.07 8.95 2.58
CA THR A 110 -18.69 7.77 3.17
C THR A 110 -18.20 7.53 4.59
N LEU A 111 -18.96 6.73 5.34
CA LEU A 111 -18.57 6.18 6.64
C LEU A 111 -17.36 5.22 6.61
N ARG A 112 -16.82 4.91 5.43
CA ARG A 112 -15.59 4.12 5.28
C ARG A 112 -14.37 4.99 5.02
N GLY A 113 -14.54 6.30 4.85
CA GLY A 113 -13.46 7.25 4.63
C GLY A 113 -13.13 7.52 3.16
N GLU A 114 -13.99 7.08 2.23
CA GLU A 114 -13.94 7.55 0.85
C GLU A 114 -14.48 8.97 0.77
N ILE A 115 -13.87 9.82 -0.07
CA ILE A 115 -14.30 11.20 -0.30
C ILE A 115 -14.41 11.48 -1.81
N LEU A 116 -15.41 12.27 -2.19
CA LEU A 116 -15.54 12.84 -3.52
C LEU A 116 -14.77 14.16 -3.54
N ILE A 117 -13.79 14.29 -4.44
CA ILE A 117 -12.91 15.45 -4.54
C ILE A 117 -13.03 16.13 -5.89
N ASP A 118 -12.85 17.45 -5.91
CA ASP A 118 -12.66 18.19 -7.15
C ASP A 118 -11.22 18.02 -7.65
N THR A 119 -11.08 17.72 -8.94
CA THR A 119 -9.79 17.65 -9.64
C THR A 119 -9.87 18.42 -10.96
N TYR A 120 -8.73 18.64 -11.62
CA TYR A 120 -8.71 19.23 -12.97
C TYR A 120 -9.39 18.34 -14.04
N LEU A 121 -9.69 17.07 -13.71
CA LEU A 121 -10.43 16.11 -14.53
C LEU A 121 -11.91 16.00 -14.12
N GLY A 122 -12.41 16.97 -13.34
CA GLY A 122 -13.73 16.92 -12.71
C GLY A 122 -13.73 16.15 -11.39
N GLN A 123 -14.92 15.83 -10.90
CA GLN A 123 -15.06 15.12 -9.63
C GLN A 123 -14.56 13.68 -9.72
N LYS A 124 -13.88 13.22 -8.67
CA LYS A 124 -13.30 11.87 -8.55
C LYS A 124 -13.43 11.38 -7.11
N TRP A 125 -13.61 10.08 -6.93
CA TRP A 125 -13.55 9.45 -5.61
C TRP A 125 -12.09 9.13 -5.26
N THR A 126 -11.72 9.31 -3.99
CA THR A 126 -10.44 8.85 -3.44
C THR A 126 -10.63 8.38 -2.00
N SER A 127 -9.64 7.69 -1.44
CA SER A 127 -9.59 7.38 -0.01
C SER A 127 -8.41 8.07 0.65
N VAL A 128 -8.70 8.94 1.62
CA VAL A 128 -7.70 9.65 2.41
C VAL A 128 -6.87 8.64 3.21
N ASN A 129 -7.55 7.66 3.81
CA ASN A 129 -6.95 6.66 4.70
C ASN A 129 -6.46 5.41 3.96
N GLY A 130 -6.70 5.31 2.65
CA GLY A 130 -6.40 4.15 1.82
C GLY A 130 -7.58 3.18 1.69
N MET A 131 -7.48 2.28 0.73
CA MET A 131 -8.51 1.29 0.43
C MET A 131 -8.36 0.04 1.31
N PRO A 132 -9.41 -0.40 2.03
CA PRO A 132 -9.31 -1.59 2.86
C PRO A 132 -9.08 -2.82 1.98
N GLN A 133 -8.04 -3.57 2.32
CA GLN A 133 -7.63 -4.80 1.67
C GLN A 133 -7.47 -5.88 2.73
N ILE A 134 -8.23 -6.96 2.57
CA ILE A 134 -8.06 -8.15 3.43
C ILE A 134 -6.80 -8.88 2.97
N MET A 135 -5.83 -8.98 3.87
CA MET A 135 -4.64 -9.82 3.72
C MET A 135 -4.94 -11.18 4.35
N LYS A 136 -5.05 -12.22 3.52
CA LYS A 136 -5.44 -13.57 3.98
C LYS A 136 -4.30 -14.40 4.56
N GLN A 137 -3.07 -13.93 4.41
CA GLN A 137 -1.85 -14.64 4.82
C GLN A 137 -0.88 -13.68 5.49
N ASN A 138 0.10 -14.21 6.22
CA ASN A 138 1.18 -13.42 6.77
C ASN A 138 1.88 -12.64 5.65
N PHE A 139 2.23 -11.39 5.91
CA PHE A 139 2.90 -10.56 4.92
C PHE A 139 4.07 -9.80 5.55
N ALA A 140 5.10 -9.64 4.74
CA ALA A 140 6.30 -8.89 5.06
C ALA A 140 6.09 -7.42 4.68
N ALA A 141 6.57 -6.51 5.53
CA ALA A 141 6.52 -5.08 5.33
C ALA A 141 7.94 -4.50 5.22
N TYR A 142 8.13 -3.61 4.25
CA TYR A 142 9.44 -3.11 3.84
C TYR A 142 9.47 -1.58 3.88
N SER A 143 10.63 -1.02 4.14
CA SER A 143 10.89 0.42 4.06
C SER A 143 10.82 0.94 2.61
N SER A 144 11.22 0.13 1.63
CA SER A 144 11.05 0.40 0.20
C SER A 144 10.90 -0.90 -0.62
N PRO A 145 10.39 -0.84 -1.86
CA PRO A 145 10.31 -2.00 -2.76
C PRO A 145 11.66 -2.65 -3.11
N GLU A 146 12.76 -1.93 -2.92
CA GLU A 146 14.13 -2.38 -3.19
C GLU A 146 14.82 -2.96 -1.94
N ALA A 147 14.17 -2.91 -0.78
CA ALA A 147 14.72 -3.43 0.46
C ALA A 147 14.88 -4.95 0.40
N LYS A 148 16.07 -5.44 0.79
CA LYS A 148 16.40 -6.88 0.77
C LYS A 148 15.75 -7.66 1.92
N ASN A 149 15.54 -7.00 3.06
CA ASN A 149 14.99 -7.59 4.25
C ASN A 149 13.74 -6.81 4.69
N PRO A 150 12.73 -7.49 5.24
CA PRO A 150 11.57 -6.81 5.79
C PRO A 150 11.89 -6.11 7.11
N ASP A 151 11.26 -4.97 7.34
CA ASP A 151 11.29 -4.26 8.62
C ASP A 151 10.44 -5.00 9.67
N ALA A 152 9.35 -5.64 9.23
CA ALA A 152 8.41 -6.35 10.09
C ALA A 152 7.60 -7.42 9.35
N TRP A 153 7.05 -8.35 10.12
CA TRP A 153 6.07 -9.33 9.66
C TRP A 153 4.72 -9.11 10.35
N PHE A 154 3.66 -9.23 9.58
CA PHE A 154 2.30 -9.04 10.03
C PHE A 154 1.48 -10.31 9.81
N ALA A 155 0.65 -10.64 10.80
CA ALA A 155 -0.38 -11.68 10.68
C ALA A 155 -1.50 -11.21 9.72
N PRO A 156 -2.36 -12.13 9.23
CA PRO A 156 -3.47 -11.81 8.33
C PRO A 156 -4.39 -10.78 8.99
N GLN A 157 -4.67 -9.69 8.28
CA GLN A 157 -5.49 -8.59 8.78
C GLN A 157 -6.00 -7.74 7.61
N THR A 158 -6.96 -6.85 7.89
CA THR A 158 -7.34 -5.80 6.95
C THR A 158 -6.35 -4.64 7.07
N VAL A 159 -5.76 -4.24 5.95
CA VAL A 159 -4.86 -3.07 5.85
C VAL A 159 -5.46 -2.05 4.90
N ASN A 160 -5.07 -0.78 5.03
CA ASN A 160 -5.50 0.23 4.07
C ASN A 160 -4.39 0.52 3.05
N ILE A 161 -4.67 0.25 1.78
CA ILE A 161 -3.78 0.49 0.64
C ILE A 161 -3.81 1.97 0.29
N LEU A 162 -2.68 2.64 0.49
CA LEU A 162 -2.49 4.05 0.19
C LEU A 162 -2.13 4.27 -1.29
N GLN A 163 -1.34 3.35 -1.85
CA GLN A 163 -0.83 3.41 -3.22
C GLN A 163 -0.49 2.00 -3.72
N THR A 164 -0.60 1.76 -5.02
CA THR A 164 -0.15 0.56 -5.72
C THR A 164 0.86 0.90 -6.82
N LYS A 165 1.80 -0.01 -7.07
CA LYS A 165 2.70 -0.04 -8.23
C LYS A 165 2.37 -1.24 -9.11
N GLU A 166 2.65 -1.13 -10.41
CA GLU A 166 2.37 -2.18 -11.41
C GLU A 166 3.07 -3.52 -11.11
N ASN A 167 4.22 -3.47 -10.43
CA ASN A 167 5.00 -4.66 -10.06
C ASN A 167 4.51 -5.37 -8.78
N GLY A 168 3.26 -5.13 -8.36
CA GLY A 168 2.61 -5.83 -7.23
C GLY A 168 2.89 -5.23 -5.84
N TRP A 169 3.69 -4.17 -5.78
CA TRP A 169 3.96 -3.46 -4.53
C TRP A 169 2.83 -2.50 -4.18
N SER A 170 2.43 -2.49 -2.92
CA SER A 170 1.46 -1.54 -2.38
C SER A 170 1.99 -0.88 -1.12
N LEU A 171 1.82 0.43 -0.99
CA LEU A 171 2.09 1.16 0.24
C LEU A 171 0.85 1.06 1.13
N ILE A 172 1.03 0.69 2.39
CA ILE A 172 -0.02 0.67 3.41
C ILE A 172 0.36 1.54 4.60
N ASN A 173 -0.62 1.97 5.37
CA ASN A 173 -0.35 2.55 6.69
C ASN A 173 -0.23 1.44 7.75
N THR A 174 0.76 1.54 8.62
CA THR A 174 0.95 0.64 9.76
C THR A 174 1.25 1.43 11.02
N TYR A 175 1.27 0.78 12.19
CA TYR A 175 1.72 1.43 13.44
C TYR A 175 3.21 1.82 13.42
N LEU A 176 4.00 1.27 12.49
CA LEU A 176 5.39 1.63 12.22
C LEU A 176 5.51 2.76 11.18
N GLY A 177 4.39 3.43 10.86
CA GLY A 177 4.26 4.36 9.73
C GLY A 177 4.03 3.65 8.40
N PRO A 178 4.09 4.37 7.28
CA PRO A 178 3.91 3.79 5.95
C PRO A 178 4.94 2.69 5.66
N LYS A 179 4.49 1.57 5.07
CA LYS A 179 5.33 0.46 4.66
C LYS A 179 4.88 -0.11 3.33
N TRP A 180 5.84 -0.59 2.54
CA TRP A 180 5.60 -1.30 1.30
C TRP A 180 5.36 -2.77 1.57
N ILE A 181 4.34 -3.34 0.94
CA ILE A 181 3.99 -4.75 0.98
C ILE A 181 3.86 -5.29 -0.44
N VAL A 182 4.05 -6.59 -0.61
CA VAL A 182 3.71 -7.29 -1.85
C VAL A 182 2.35 -7.94 -1.68
N ARG A 183 1.42 -7.66 -2.61
CA ARG A 183 0.12 -8.34 -2.65
C ARG A 183 0.22 -9.60 -3.49
N TYR A 184 -0.58 -10.60 -3.11
CA TYR A 184 -0.70 -11.84 -3.88
C TYR A 184 -2.13 -12.00 -4.42
N PRO A 185 -2.28 -12.52 -5.65
CA PRO A 185 -1.20 -12.85 -6.58
C PRO A 185 -0.61 -11.60 -7.26
N HIS A 186 0.67 -11.66 -7.66
CA HIS A 186 1.30 -10.65 -8.53
C HIS A 186 2.13 -11.31 -9.62
N VAL A 187 2.57 -10.52 -10.61
CA VAL A 187 3.46 -10.98 -11.68
C VAL A 187 4.90 -10.58 -11.33
N GLU A 188 5.81 -11.55 -11.38
CA GLU A 188 7.25 -11.35 -11.19
C GLU A 188 7.99 -11.74 -12.47
N HIS A 189 8.88 -10.87 -12.93
CA HIS A 189 9.73 -11.13 -14.10
C HIS A 189 11.02 -11.81 -13.66
N ILE A 190 11.21 -13.07 -14.06
CA ILE A 190 12.44 -13.82 -13.79
C ILE A 190 13.29 -13.80 -15.05
N ASN A 191 14.45 -13.14 -14.98
CA ASN A 191 15.33 -12.87 -16.11
C ASN A 191 16.42 -13.94 -16.34
N ARG A 192 16.23 -15.14 -15.78
CA ARG A 192 17.13 -16.28 -15.92
C ARG A 192 16.34 -17.59 -15.90
N ASP A 193 16.97 -18.66 -16.35
CA ASP A 193 16.43 -20.00 -16.16
C ASP A 193 16.25 -20.29 -14.66
N PHE A 194 15.19 -21.00 -14.32
CA PHE A 194 14.88 -21.40 -12.94
C PHE A 194 14.22 -22.78 -12.90
N TYR A 195 14.24 -23.38 -11.71
CA TYR A 195 13.61 -24.66 -11.45
C TYR A 195 12.37 -24.47 -10.58
N ALA A 196 11.32 -25.25 -10.89
CA ALA A 196 10.09 -25.27 -10.14
C ALA A 196 9.80 -26.66 -9.58
N TYR A 197 9.42 -26.71 -8.31
CA TYR A 197 9.32 -27.92 -7.50
C TYR A 197 7.89 -28.13 -6.99
N ASN A 198 7.50 -29.34 -6.66
CA ASN A 198 6.17 -29.60 -6.08
C ASN A 198 6.07 -29.14 -4.61
N GLU A 199 7.20 -29.00 -3.93
CA GLU A 199 7.32 -28.58 -2.53
C GLU A 199 8.42 -27.51 -2.39
N PRO A 200 8.42 -26.68 -1.34
CA PRO A 200 9.43 -25.63 -1.12
C PRO A 200 10.76 -26.21 -0.61
N LYS A 201 11.31 -27.18 -1.36
CA LYS A 201 12.57 -27.83 -1.07
C LYS A 201 13.21 -28.29 -2.36
N TYR A 202 14.53 -28.30 -2.40
CA TYR A 202 15.29 -28.87 -3.50
C TYR A 202 15.05 -30.38 -3.53
N MET A 203 14.35 -30.86 -4.56
CA MET A 203 14.09 -32.28 -4.82
C MET A 203 14.60 -32.59 -6.22
N HIS A 204 15.10 -33.80 -6.45
CA HIS A 204 15.72 -34.28 -7.69
C HIS A 204 14.86 -34.17 -8.99
N HIS A 205 13.68 -33.55 -8.94
CA HIS A 205 12.69 -33.46 -10.02
C HIS A 205 12.12 -32.04 -10.17
N GLY A 206 12.97 -31.01 -10.07
CA GLY A 206 12.58 -29.66 -10.48
C GLY A 206 12.31 -29.61 -11.99
N VAL A 207 11.20 -29.03 -12.41
CA VAL A 207 10.94 -28.74 -13.83
C VAL A 207 11.70 -27.46 -14.19
N LYS A 208 12.54 -27.52 -15.23
CA LYS A 208 13.29 -26.36 -15.71
C LYS A 208 12.38 -25.46 -16.55
N PHE A 209 12.44 -24.17 -16.26
CA PHE A 209 11.78 -23.11 -17.01
C PHE A 209 12.82 -22.11 -17.51
N SER A 210 12.66 -21.64 -18.74
CA SER A 210 13.41 -20.49 -19.24
C SER A 210 12.95 -19.20 -18.57
N ALA A 211 13.78 -18.15 -18.62
CA ALA A 211 13.43 -16.80 -18.18
C ALA A 211 12.03 -16.39 -18.69
N GLN A 212 11.15 -16.01 -17.77
CA GLN A 212 9.76 -15.64 -18.08
C GLN A 212 9.10 -14.88 -16.92
N SER A 213 7.92 -14.32 -17.19
CA SER A 213 7.03 -13.77 -16.18
C SER A 213 6.22 -14.88 -15.53
N VAL A 214 6.19 -14.93 -14.19
CA VAL A 214 5.41 -15.91 -13.44
C VAL A 214 4.37 -15.23 -12.56
N ARG A 215 3.21 -15.87 -12.41
CA ARG A 215 2.20 -15.44 -11.44
C ARG A 215 2.52 -16.03 -10.07
N VAL A 216 3.03 -15.21 -9.16
CA VAL A 216 3.33 -15.59 -7.78
C VAL A 216 2.04 -15.57 -6.96
N LEU A 217 1.76 -16.67 -6.28
CA LEU A 217 0.55 -16.91 -5.48
C LEU A 217 0.77 -16.67 -3.99
N GLN A 218 1.98 -16.91 -3.48
CA GLN A 218 2.31 -16.66 -2.07
C GLN A 218 3.83 -16.64 -1.86
N GLN A 219 4.25 -15.91 -0.82
CA GLN A 219 5.60 -16.02 -0.25
C GLN A 219 5.68 -17.27 0.62
N GLY A 220 6.69 -18.10 0.37
CA GLY A 220 7.11 -19.15 1.31
C GLY A 220 8.24 -18.65 2.20
N GLU A 221 8.62 -19.51 3.14
CA GLU A 221 9.76 -19.28 4.00
C GLU A 221 11.08 -19.37 3.24
N ASN A 222 12.13 -18.76 3.80
CA ASN A 222 13.51 -18.97 3.37
C ASN A 222 13.81 -18.64 1.89
N GLY A 223 13.01 -17.80 1.23
CA GLY A 223 13.22 -17.39 -0.17
C GLY A 223 12.39 -18.18 -1.19
N TRP A 224 11.61 -19.17 -0.76
CA TRP A 224 10.68 -19.89 -1.62
C TRP A 224 9.46 -19.04 -1.97
N LYS A 225 8.95 -19.22 -3.19
CA LYS A 225 7.73 -18.57 -3.68
C LYS A 225 6.87 -19.60 -4.38
N LYS A 226 5.57 -19.63 -4.11
CA LYS A 226 4.65 -20.50 -4.85
C LYS A 226 4.12 -19.74 -6.06
N ILE A 227 4.13 -20.37 -7.21
CA ILE A 227 3.67 -19.81 -8.48
C ILE A 227 2.57 -20.68 -9.10
N LYS A 228 1.79 -20.08 -9.99
CA LYS A 228 0.96 -20.82 -10.95
C LYS A 228 1.77 -21.02 -12.23
N ALA A 229 2.17 -22.25 -12.52
CA ALA A 229 2.73 -22.64 -13.81
C ALA A 229 1.68 -23.40 -14.65
N GLU A 230 1.96 -23.63 -15.93
CA GLU A 230 1.10 -24.42 -16.82
C GLU A 230 0.88 -25.85 -16.27
N VAL A 231 1.94 -26.44 -15.71
CA VAL A 231 1.97 -27.77 -15.06
C VAL A 231 1.41 -27.76 -13.62
N GLY A 232 0.60 -26.76 -13.29
CA GLY A 232 0.00 -26.58 -11.97
C GLY A 232 0.81 -25.70 -11.03
N GLU A 233 0.45 -25.71 -9.76
CA GLU A 233 1.15 -24.92 -8.75
C GLU A 233 2.52 -25.53 -8.46
N LYS A 234 3.54 -24.67 -8.32
CA LYS A 234 4.92 -25.07 -8.06
C LYS A 234 5.61 -24.06 -7.14
N TRP A 235 6.69 -24.48 -6.51
CA TRP A 235 7.56 -23.67 -5.68
C TRP A 235 8.85 -23.34 -6.41
N ILE A 236 9.29 -22.10 -6.35
CA ILE A 236 10.52 -21.61 -6.97
C ILE A 236 11.36 -20.85 -5.94
N ALA A 237 12.67 -20.82 -6.15
CA ALA A 237 13.61 -20.01 -5.38
C ALA A 237 14.54 -19.25 -6.34
N PRO A 238 14.03 -18.29 -7.13
CA PRO A 238 14.75 -17.70 -8.26
C PRO A 238 15.94 -16.85 -7.83
N GLN A 239 16.05 -16.48 -6.56
CA GLN A 239 17.18 -15.76 -5.98
C GLN A 239 18.07 -16.64 -5.12
N GLY A 240 17.75 -17.93 -5.00
CA GLY A 240 18.28 -18.83 -3.98
C GLY A 240 17.36 -18.95 -2.77
N SER A 241 17.69 -19.85 -1.86
CA SER A 241 16.95 -20.04 -0.60
C SER A 241 17.88 -20.44 0.54
N TYR A 242 17.45 -20.21 1.77
CA TYR A 242 18.15 -20.74 2.94
C TYR A 242 17.77 -22.20 3.16
N TYR A 243 18.78 -23.04 3.37
CA TYR A 243 18.64 -24.47 3.60
C TYR A 243 19.40 -24.85 4.87
N HIS A 244 18.73 -25.54 5.80
CA HIS A 244 19.37 -26.05 6.99
C HIS A 244 20.03 -27.39 6.69
N VAL A 245 21.35 -27.47 6.86
CA VAL A 245 22.10 -28.72 6.75
C VAL A 245 22.21 -29.32 8.16
N PRO A 246 21.51 -30.42 8.46
CA PRO A 246 21.36 -30.92 9.83
C PRO A 246 22.58 -31.68 10.36
N ASN A 247 23.47 -32.12 9.47
CA ASN A 247 24.63 -32.93 9.79
C ASN A 247 25.92 -32.23 9.37
N VAL A 248 27.05 -32.65 9.94
CA VAL A 248 28.39 -32.26 9.44
C VAL A 248 28.46 -32.57 7.95
N PHE A 249 28.93 -31.60 7.16
CA PHE A 249 28.98 -31.72 5.70
C PHE A 249 30.32 -31.27 5.15
N THR A 250 30.69 -31.83 4.00
CA THR A 250 31.88 -31.46 3.26
C THR A 250 31.47 -30.62 2.06
N ALA A 251 32.16 -29.49 1.88
CA ALA A 251 32.03 -28.67 0.68
C ALA A 251 33.11 -29.04 -0.33
N PHE A 252 32.75 -28.95 -1.61
CA PHE A 252 33.58 -29.32 -2.74
C PHE A 252 33.66 -28.17 -3.75
N ASP A 253 34.74 -28.10 -4.51
CA ASP A 253 34.89 -27.11 -5.59
C ASP A 253 33.94 -27.36 -6.76
N GLN A 254 33.60 -28.62 -7.03
CA GLN A 254 32.59 -29.05 -7.98
C GLN A 254 31.91 -30.35 -7.51
N PRO A 255 30.76 -30.74 -8.08
CA PRO A 255 30.17 -32.05 -7.79
C PRO A 255 31.18 -33.19 -7.99
N PHE A 256 31.31 -34.06 -7.00
CA PHE A 256 32.30 -35.16 -6.95
C PHE A 256 33.77 -34.73 -7.08
N GLY A 257 34.04 -33.44 -6.87
CA GLY A 257 35.37 -32.85 -6.97
C GLY A 257 36.21 -32.99 -5.71
N ARG A 258 37.14 -32.06 -5.54
CA ARG A 258 38.04 -32.02 -4.38
C ARG A 258 37.32 -31.37 -3.20
N ALA A 259 37.47 -31.98 -2.02
CA ALA A 259 37.00 -31.38 -0.78
C ALA A 259 37.78 -30.09 -0.48
N ILE A 260 37.06 -29.01 -0.23
CA ILE A 260 37.63 -27.70 0.12
C ILE A 260 37.45 -27.36 1.61
N GLY A 261 36.60 -28.10 2.32
CA GLY A 261 36.45 -27.97 3.77
C GLY A 261 35.31 -28.81 4.34
N THR A 262 35.34 -29.00 5.65
CA THR A 262 34.28 -29.68 6.41
C THR A 262 33.68 -28.69 7.42
N PHE A 263 32.36 -28.69 7.52
CA PHE A 263 31.60 -27.71 8.26
C PHE A 263 30.64 -28.40 9.24
N ALA A 264 30.46 -27.79 10.41
CA ALA A 264 29.42 -28.19 11.36
C ALA A 264 28.01 -27.93 10.79
N PRO A 265 26.96 -28.59 11.31
CA PRO A 265 25.57 -28.31 10.95
C PRO A 265 25.26 -26.82 11.02
N GLN A 266 24.69 -26.27 9.96
CA GLN A 266 24.33 -24.85 9.89
C GLN A 266 23.35 -24.58 8.75
N THR A 267 22.74 -23.40 8.79
CA THR A 267 21.93 -22.90 7.67
C THR A 267 22.84 -22.24 6.64
N VAL A 268 22.71 -22.66 5.39
CA VAL A 268 23.47 -22.17 4.24
C VAL A 268 22.56 -21.52 3.22
N PHE A 269 23.09 -20.58 2.44
CA PHE A 269 22.34 -19.99 1.33
C PHE A 269 22.61 -20.78 0.06
N VAL A 270 21.59 -21.46 -0.46
CA VAL A 270 21.66 -22.23 -1.71
C VAL A 270 21.39 -21.30 -2.88
N VAL A 271 22.31 -21.28 -3.83
CA VAL A 271 22.23 -20.46 -5.06
C VAL A 271 21.57 -21.23 -6.18
N GLU A 272 21.89 -22.52 -6.33
CA GLU A 272 21.33 -23.40 -7.37
C GLU A 272 21.47 -24.88 -7.00
N GLU A 273 20.65 -25.74 -7.61
CA GLU A 273 20.82 -27.19 -7.63
C GLU A 273 21.53 -27.60 -8.92
N SER A 274 22.42 -28.60 -8.84
CA SER A 274 23.16 -29.09 -10.00
C SER A 274 22.20 -29.70 -11.02
N THR A 275 22.40 -29.33 -12.29
CA THR A 275 21.60 -29.81 -13.42
C THR A 275 22.12 -31.13 -14.01
N THR A 276 23.38 -31.47 -13.72
CA THR A 276 24.08 -32.65 -14.25
C THR A 276 24.40 -33.69 -13.19
N SER A 277 24.52 -33.27 -11.93
CA SER A 277 24.89 -34.11 -10.80
C SER A 277 23.81 -34.07 -9.73
N PHE A 278 22.80 -34.91 -9.85
CA PHE A 278 21.66 -34.90 -8.92
C PHE A 278 22.08 -35.05 -7.45
N GLY A 279 21.46 -34.25 -6.58
CA GLY A 279 21.75 -34.23 -5.14
C GLY A 279 22.92 -33.36 -4.73
N TRP A 280 23.34 -32.47 -5.62
CA TRP A 280 24.34 -31.45 -5.33
C TRP A 280 23.70 -30.07 -5.32
N LEU A 281 23.94 -29.33 -4.25
CA LEU A 281 23.53 -27.94 -4.10
C LEU A 281 24.76 -27.05 -4.09
N LYS A 282 24.71 -25.97 -4.87
CA LYS A 282 25.70 -24.91 -4.78
C LYS A 282 25.26 -23.93 -3.71
N ILE A 283 26.13 -23.72 -2.74
CA ILE A 283 25.90 -22.83 -1.61
C ILE A 283 26.88 -21.66 -1.66
N ARG A 284 26.45 -20.52 -1.13
CA ARG A 284 27.33 -19.37 -0.90
C ARG A 284 27.92 -19.45 0.50
N THR A 285 29.24 -19.45 0.59
CA THR A 285 29.98 -19.38 1.85
C THR A 285 30.84 -18.10 1.87
N TYR A 286 31.44 -17.79 3.02
CA TYR A 286 32.42 -16.70 3.12
C TYR A 286 33.71 -16.97 2.32
N LEU A 287 33.95 -18.23 1.93
CA LEU A 287 35.08 -18.65 1.08
C LEU A 287 34.75 -18.59 -0.43
N GLY A 288 33.51 -18.22 -0.78
CA GLY A 288 32.99 -18.27 -2.14
C GLY A 288 31.91 -19.34 -2.33
N ASP A 289 31.48 -19.52 -3.58
CA ASP A 289 30.49 -20.54 -3.92
C ASP A 289 31.13 -21.94 -3.86
N SER A 290 30.39 -22.92 -3.34
CA SER A 290 30.87 -24.28 -3.12
C SER A 290 29.75 -25.29 -3.26
N TRP A 291 30.06 -26.53 -3.57
CA TRP A 291 29.08 -27.59 -3.76
C TRP A 291 28.99 -28.49 -2.53
N ILE A 292 27.77 -28.76 -2.07
CA ILE A 292 27.50 -29.73 -1.01
C ILE A 292 26.58 -30.82 -1.55
N ARG A 293 26.72 -32.01 -0.99
CA ARG A 293 25.80 -33.11 -1.28
C ARG A 293 24.64 -33.06 -0.30
N THR A 294 23.41 -33.13 -0.79
CA THR A 294 22.25 -33.37 0.06
C THR A 294 22.25 -34.85 0.44
N ASN A 295 22.36 -35.14 1.74
CA ASN A 295 22.21 -36.50 2.20
C ASN A 295 20.76 -36.92 1.97
N ARG A 296 20.57 -38.08 1.32
CA ARG A 296 19.28 -38.75 1.25
C ARG A 296 18.87 -39.08 2.69
N ASN A 297 17.67 -38.66 3.09
CA ASN A 297 16.90 -39.48 4.03
C ASN A 297 16.41 -40.71 3.27
#